data_AF-A0A1Z4LRA2-F1
#
_entry.id   AF-A0A1Z4LRA2-F1
#
_cell.length_a   1.000
_cell.length_b   1.000
_cell.length_c   1.000
_cell.angle_alpha   90.00
_cell.angle_beta   90.00
_cell.angle_gamma   90.00
#
_symmetry.space_group_name_H-M   'P 1'
#
loop_
_entity.id
_entity.type
_entity.pdbx_description
1 polymer ?
#
loop_
_entity_poly.entity_id
_entity_poly.type
_entity_poly.pdbx_seq_one_letter_code
_entity_poly.pdbx_strand_id
1 'polypeptide(L)'
;MAGKTPKQGWIYLINPYRVFLRCLLGHIHFYNLDKTDNISCKTADCRQIIRYSKEFRREQPYIIWTSEKFQNGLNYIDTFTIIPLNFDIRERDKGLPMVYPINPTKSNGFEKQSFALTHQIFTVDANCFKDVKGDWLNRIGQLDKSDKKAIEERLKYFLDIQENPSDDWFIKNTSLEILREVFDNLSVDNQYSALVDFIDDVEF
;
A
#
# COMPACT_ATOMS: atom_id res chain seq x y z
N MET A 1 -14.60 -23.91 -9.33
CA MET A 1 -15.34 -22.77 -9.91
C MET A 1 -14.30 -21.70 -10.17
N ALA A 2 -14.15 -21.24 -11.41
CA ALA A 2 -13.19 -20.18 -11.73
C ALA A 2 -13.55 -18.90 -10.96
N GLY A 3 -12.55 -18.21 -10.41
CA GLY A 3 -12.77 -16.94 -9.72
C GLY A 3 -13.37 -15.89 -10.66
N LYS A 4 -14.01 -14.87 -10.09
CA LYS A 4 -14.43 -13.68 -10.85
C LYS A 4 -13.25 -12.72 -11.00
N THR A 5 -13.24 -11.90 -12.04
CA THR A 5 -12.25 -10.83 -12.22
C THR A 5 -12.14 -9.99 -10.94
N PRO A 6 -10.93 -9.76 -10.42
CA PRO A 6 -10.71 -9.01 -9.18
C PRO A 6 -11.37 -7.63 -9.19
N LYS A 7 -11.86 -7.17 -8.03
CA LYS A 7 -12.52 -5.86 -7.85
C LYS A 7 -11.92 -5.10 -6.69
N GLN A 8 -12.10 -3.77 -6.69
CA GLN A 8 -11.64 -2.90 -5.61
C GLN A 8 -12.12 -3.36 -4.23
N GLY A 9 -11.17 -3.48 -3.31
CA GLY A 9 -11.32 -3.95 -1.95
C GLY A 9 -11.38 -5.46 -1.78
N TRP A 10 -11.25 -6.25 -2.85
CA TRP A 10 -11.09 -7.69 -2.69
C TRP A 10 -9.69 -8.01 -2.21
N ILE A 11 -9.60 -9.06 -1.40
CA ILE A 11 -8.37 -9.48 -0.75
C ILE A 11 -7.97 -10.82 -1.34
N TYR A 12 -6.71 -10.93 -1.74
CA TYR A 12 -6.14 -12.15 -2.30
C TYR A 12 -4.80 -12.45 -1.63
N LEU A 13 -4.54 -13.73 -1.41
CA LEU A 13 -3.22 -14.23 -1.09
C LEU A 13 -2.49 -14.47 -2.42
N ILE A 14 -1.43 -13.71 -2.70
CA ILE A 14 -0.62 -13.88 -3.90
C ILE A 14 0.86 -13.75 -3.58
N ASN A 15 1.71 -14.25 -4.46
CA ASN A 15 3.14 -13.96 -4.49
C ASN A 15 3.46 -13.22 -5.80
N PRO A 16 3.57 -11.88 -5.80
CA PRO A 16 3.83 -11.12 -7.01
C PRO A 16 5.17 -11.50 -7.63
N TYR A 17 5.14 -12.06 -8.85
CA TYR A 17 6.35 -12.39 -9.60
C TYR A 17 6.68 -11.36 -10.67
N ARG A 18 5.72 -10.50 -11.04
CA ARG A 18 5.88 -9.47 -12.06
C ARG A 18 5.20 -8.18 -11.66
N VAL A 19 6.00 -7.14 -11.51
CA VAL A 19 5.58 -5.84 -10.99
C VAL A 19 5.95 -4.72 -11.94
N PHE A 20 5.26 -3.60 -11.78
CA PHE A 20 5.45 -2.40 -12.54
C PHE A 20 6.17 -1.38 -11.68
N LEU A 21 7.38 -0.99 -12.08
CA LEU A 21 8.22 -0.08 -11.31
C LEU A 21 8.67 1.10 -12.16
N ARG A 22 8.75 2.25 -11.51
CA ARG A 22 9.23 3.51 -12.08
C ARG A 22 10.62 3.82 -11.52
N CYS A 23 11.58 4.13 -12.39
CA CYS A 23 12.88 4.64 -11.96
C CYS A 23 12.79 6.14 -11.61
N LEU A 24 13.81 6.69 -10.93
CA LEU A 24 13.86 8.11 -10.55
C LEU A 24 13.78 9.08 -11.74
N LEU A 25 14.23 8.65 -12.93
CA LEU A 25 14.13 9.44 -14.17
C LEU A 25 12.76 9.35 -14.86
N GLY A 26 11.79 8.65 -14.26
CA GLY A 26 10.43 8.57 -14.78
C GLY A 26 10.15 7.43 -15.75
N HIS A 27 11.16 6.66 -16.17
CA HIS A 27 10.95 5.48 -16.98
C HIS A 27 10.18 4.40 -16.23
N ILE A 28 9.22 3.77 -16.91
CA ILE A 28 8.35 2.78 -16.30
C ILE A 28 8.37 1.50 -17.12
N HIS A 29 8.60 0.37 -16.43
CA HIS A 29 8.73 -0.94 -17.05
C HIS A 29 8.16 -2.03 -16.15
N PHE A 30 7.84 -3.17 -16.77
CA PHE A 30 7.62 -4.40 -16.03
C PHE A 30 8.93 -5.08 -15.68
N TYR A 31 9.01 -5.56 -14.45
CA TYR A 31 10.12 -6.33 -13.96
C TYR A 31 9.63 -7.65 -13.38
N ASN A 32 10.37 -8.70 -13.68
CA ASN A 32 10.22 -9.96 -12.98
C ASN A 32 10.97 -9.82 -11.64
N LEU A 33 10.41 -10.37 -10.58
CA LEU A 33 10.99 -10.33 -9.23
C LEU A 33 11.79 -11.61 -8.96
N ASP A 34 12.74 -11.91 -9.85
CA ASP A 34 13.64 -13.05 -9.77
C ASP A 34 14.83 -12.75 -8.83
N LYS A 35 14.65 -13.08 -7.54
CA LYS A 35 15.64 -13.21 -6.42
C LYS A 35 16.67 -12.07 -6.17
N THR A 36 16.94 -11.13 -7.07
CA THR A 36 17.98 -10.10 -6.90
C THR A 36 17.38 -8.79 -6.40
N ASP A 37 17.90 -8.31 -5.25
CA ASP A 37 17.46 -7.09 -4.52
C ASP A 37 17.60 -5.78 -5.31
N ASN A 38 18.37 -5.80 -6.39
CA ASN A 38 18.60 -4.63 -7.24
C ASN A 38 18.16 -4.94 -8.66
N ILE A 39 17.27 -4.10 -9.18
CA ILE A 39 16.80 -4.15 -10.56
C ILE A 39 17.33 -2.91 -11.28
N SER A 40 18.02 -3.08 -12.41
CA SER A 40 18.41 -1.94 -13.26
C SER A 40 17.25 -1.50 -14.15
N CYS A 41 17.17 -0.20 -14.43
CA CYS A 41 16.20 0.32 -15.38
C CYS A 41 16.40 -0.30 -16.78
N LYS A 42 15.31 -0.68 -17.45
CA LYS A 42 15.36 -1.27 -18.80
C LYS A 42 15.52 -0.26 -19.94
N THR A 43 15.36 1.03 -19.69
CA THR A 43 15.55 2.06 -20.72
C THR A 43 17.02 2.12 -21.13
N ALA A 44 17.29 2.18 -22.44
CA ALA A 44 18.62 2.45 -22.97
C ALA A 44 19.22 3.70 -22.30
N ASP A 45 20.51 3.63 -21.97
CA ASP A 45 21.27 4.71 -21.31
C ASP A 45 20.84 5.06 -19.88
N CYS A 46 19.85 4.37 -19.30
CA CYS A 46 19.46 4.57 -17.91
C CYS A 46 20.20 3.60 -16.97
N ARG A 47 21.18 4.11 -16.21
CA ARG A 47 21.94 3.32 -15.23
C ARG A 47 21.33 3.28 -13.82
N GLN A 48 20.09 3.75 -13.67
CA GLN A 48 19.42 3.82 -12.38
C GLN A 48 19.13 2.41 -11.83
N ILE A 49 19.44 2.22 -10.55
CA ILE A 49 19.07 1.02 -9.79
C ILE A 49 17.75 1.32 -9.08
N ILE A 50 16.74 0.52 -9.39
CA ILE A 50 15.43 0.56 -8.77
C ILE A 50 15.50 -0.28 -7.50
N ARG A 51 15.36 0.40 -6.36
CA ARG A 51 15.13 -0.24 -5.07
C ARG A 51 13.63 -0.44 -4.90
N TYR A 52 13.23 -1.63 -4.48
CA TYR A 52 11.85 -1.94 -4.18
C TYR A 52 11.77 -2.69 -2.85
N SER A 53 10.59 -2.65 -2.24
CA SER A 53 10.35 -3.22 -0.93
C SER A 53 10.37 -4.76 -0.98
N LYS A 54 10.88 -5.39 0.09
CA LYS A 54 10.97 -6.86 0.19
C LYS A 54 9.58 -7.50 0.29
N GLU A 55 8.60 -6.73 0.75
CA GLU A 55 7.19 -7.04 0.84
C GLU A 55 6.58 -7.32 -0.54
N PHE A 56 7.24 -6.97 -1.64
CA PHE A 56 6.77 -7.30 -3.00
C PHE A 56 7.05 -8.75 -3.40
N ARG A 57 7.93 -9.48 -2.69
CA ARG A 57 8.33 -10.86 -3.02
C ARG A 57 7.81 -11.94 -2.07
N ARG A 58 6.85 -11.58 -1.22
CA ARG A 58 6.31 -12.49 -0.22
C ARG A 58 4.94 -12.93 -0.65
N GLU A 59 4.65 -14.20 -0.41
CA GLU A 59 3.28 -14.64 -0.40
C GLU A 59 2.59 -14.05 0.83
N GLN A 60 1.68 -13.11 0.61
CA GLN A 60 0.97 -12.41 1.67
C GLN A 60 -0.36 -11.86 1.13
N PRO A 61 -1.29 -11.44 1.99
CA PRO A 61 -2.53 -10.86 1.52
C PRO A 61 -2.29 -9.47 0.91
N TYR A 62 -3.04 -9.17 -0.15
CA TYR A 62 -3.07 -7.87 -0.80
C TYR A 62 -4.51 -7.44 -1.07
N ILE A 63 -4.76 -6.15 -0.92
CA ILE A 63 -6.02 -5.51 -1.32
C ILE A 63 -5.88 -5.05 -2.76
N ILE A 64 -6.83 -5.41 -3.62
CA ILE A 64 -6.99 -4.79 -4.94
C ILE A 64 -7.52 -3.37 -4.75
N TRP A 65 -6.83 -2.37 -5.28
CA TRP A 65 -7.28 -0.98 -5.21
C TRP A 65 -7.85 -0.50 -6.55
N THR A 66 -7.04 -0.49 -7.60
CA THR A 66 -7.50 -0.15 -8.96
C THR A 66 -7.17 -1.26 -9.95
N SER A 67 -7.91 -1.26 -11.05
CA SER A 67 -7.65 -2.10 -12.22
C SER A 67 -7.43 -1.19 -13.40
N GLU A 68 -6.30 -1.38 -14.08
CA GLU A 68 -5.86 -0.54 -15.18
C GLU A 68 -5.36 -1.41 -16.33
N LYS A 69 -5.21 -0.78 -17.50
CA LYS A 69 -4.56 -1.40 -18.65
C LYS A 69 -3.33 -0.59 -18.98
N PHE A 70 -2.17 -1.22 -18.91
CA PHE A 70 -0.92 -0.59 -19.31
C PHE A 70 -0.59 -0.93 -20.77
N GLN A 71 -0.33 0.09 -21.58
CA GLN A 71 0.11 -0.11 -22.96
C GLN A 71 1.64 -0.24 -23.01
N ASN A 72 2.13 -1.41 -23.40
CA ASN A 72 3.55 -1.63 -23.65
C ASN A 72 3.78 -1.80 -25.16
N GLY A 73 3.99 -0.68 -25.85
CA GLY A 73 4.19 -0.63 -27.30
C GLY A 73 3.01 -1.21 -28.08
N LEU A 74 3.10 -2.50 -28.43
CA LEU A 74 2.15 -3.21 -29.29
C LEU A 74 0.99 -3.89 -28.53
N ASN A 75 1.09 -4.09 -27.22
CA ASN A 75 0.09 -4.85 -26.44
C ASN A 75 -0.40 -4.08 -25.21
N TYR A 76 -1.66 -4.32 -24.84
CA TYR A 76 -2.19 -3.94 -23.53
C TYR A 76 -2.00 -5.08 -22.52
N ILE A 77 -1.52 -4.73 -21.34
CA ILE A 77 -1.34 -5.64 -20.21
C ILE A 77 -2.33 -5.20 -19.13
N ASP A 78 -3.21 -6.11 -18.72
CA ASP A 78 -4.09 -5.87 -17.58
C ASP A 78 -3.25 -5.83 -16.29
N THR A 79 -3.47 -4.82 -15.46
CA THR A 79 -2.76 -4.64 -14.20
C THR A 79 -3.73 -4.36 -13.06
N PHE A 80 -3.24 -4.63 -11.85
CA PHE A 80 -3.89 -4.21 -10.62
C PHE A 80 -2.93 -3.39 -9.78
N THR A 81 -3.40 -2.26 -9.27
CA THR A 81 -2.72 -1.55 -8.19
C THR A 81 -3.19 -2.14 -6.89
N ILE A 82 -2.25 -2.52 -6.04
CA ILE A 82 -2.51 -3.30 -4.83
C ILE A 82 -1.82 -2.72 -3.61
N ILE A 83 -2.45 -2.93 -2.46
CA ILE A 83 -1.94 -2.49 -1.16
C ILE A 83 -1.55 -3.74 -0.36
N PRO A 84 -0.27 -3.86 0.06
CA PRO A 84 0.16 -4.94 0.95
C PRO A 84 -0.60 -4.94 2.27
N LEU A 85 -0.96 -6.13 2.72
CA LEU A 85 -1.40 -6.37 4.08
C LEU A 85 -0.32 -7.15 4.83
N ASN A 86 0.02 -6.67 6.02
CA ASN A 86 0.94 -7.34 6.91
C ASN A 86 0.25 -7.58 8.26
N PHE A 87 0.44 -8.76 8.82
CA PHE A 87 -0.06 -9.07 10.16
C PHE A 87 0.97 -8.77 11.25
N ASP A 88 2.25 -8.74 10.87
CA ASP A 88 3.37 -8.62 11.81
C ASP A 88 4.24 -7.43 11.38
N ILE A 89 3.85 -6.24 11.84
CA ILE A 89 4.56 -4.98 11.66
C ILE A 89 5.19 -4.56 13.01
N ARG A 90 6.30 -3.81 12.99
CA ARG A 90 6.95 -3.33 14.23
C ARG A 90 6.01 -2.38 14.96
N GLU A 91 6.06 -2.38 16.29
CA GLU A 91 5.11 -1.60 17.11
C GLU A 91 5.06 -0.13 16.72
N ARG A 92 6.24 0.50 16.60
CA ARG A 92 6.38 1.89 16.15
C ARG A 92 5.72 2.17 14.79
N ASP A 93 5.78 1.19 13.87
CA ASP A 93 5.29 1.38 12.51
C ASP A 93 3.74 1.32 12.46
N LYS A 94 3.07 0.73 13.48
CA LYS A 94 1.60 0.71 13.60
C LYS A 94 1.00 2.10 13.79
N GLY A 95 1.77 3.02 14.38
CA GLY A 95 1.36 4.39 14.63
C GLY A 95 1.51 5.32 13.45
N LEU A 96 2.04 4.84 12.31
CA LEU A 96 2.26 5.68 11.14
C LEU A 96 0.91 5.99 10.46
N PRO A 97 0.66 7.24 10.04
CA PRO A 97 -0.57 7.61 9.34
C PRO A 97 -0.81 6.81 8.05
N MET A 98 0.30 6.40 7.43
CA MET A 98 0.39 5.59 6.23
C MET A 98 0.16 4.09 6.43
N VAL A 99 -0.24 3.71 7.65
CA VAL A 99 -0.58 2.35 8.06
C VAL A 99 -2.00 2.39 8.61
N TYR A 100 -2.84 1.46 8.14
CA TYR A 100 -4.24 1.37 8.58
C TYR A 100 -4.52 0.01 9.23
N PRO A 101 -4.92 -0.03 10.51
CA PRO A 101 -5.33 -1.27 11.16
C PRO A 101 -6.69 -1.75 10.63
N ILE A 102 -6.78 -3.03 10.32
CA ILE A 102 -7.99 -3.70 9.84
C ILE A 102 -8.29 -4.83 10.81
N ASN A 103 -9.41 -4.69 11.53
CA ASN A 103 -9.86 -5.69 12.50
C ASN A 103 -10.44 -6.93 11.79
N PRO A 104 -10.34 -8.12 12.41
CA PRO A 104 -11.00 -9.33 11.90
C PRO A 104 -12.49 -9.15 11.68
N THR A 105 -12.98 -9.49 10.49
CA THR A 105 -14.42 -9.57 10.21
C THR A 105 -14.74 -10.82 9.40
N LYS A 106 -16.00 -11.25 9.44
CA LYS A 106 -16.46 -12.35 8.57
C LYS A 106 -16.29 -12.01 7.07
N SER A 107 -16.32 -10.72 6.71
CA SER A 107 -16.16 -10.25 5.33
C SER A 107 -14.72 -10.37 4.84
N ASN A 108 -13.75 -9.99 5.67
CA ASN A 108 -12.34 -9.96 5.29
C ASN A 108 -11.63 -11.30 5.50
N GLY A 109 -12.22 -12.21 6.28
CA GLY A 109 -11.72 -13.58 6.43
C GLY A 109 -10.45 -13.69 7.29
N PHE A 110 -10.12 -12.66 8.08
CA PHE A 110 -8.96 -12.67 8.96
C PHE A 110 -9.30 -13.19 10.35
N GLU A 111 -8.30 -13.81 10.99
CA GLU A 111 -8.38 -14.29 12.39
C GLU A 111 -7.77 -13.29 13.38
N LYS A 112 -6.80 -12.49 12.93
CA LYS A 112 -6.13 -11.44 13.71
C LYS A 112 -6.09 -10.12 12.93
N GLN A 113 -5.86 -9.04 13.66
CA GLN A 113 -5.73 -7.70 13.07
C GLN A 113 -4.61 -7.71 12.02
N SER A 114 -4.88 -7.08 10.89
CA SER A 114 -3.90 -6.85 9.81
C SER A 114 -3.69 -5.35 9.62
N PHE A 115 -2.63 -4.98 8.93
CA PHE A 115 -2.25 -3.60 8.68
C PHE A 115 -2.09 -3.37 7.18
N ALA A 116 -2.89 -2.45 6.62
CA ALA A 116 -2.74 -2.00 5.24
C ALA A 116 -1.63 -0.96 5.14
N LEU A 117 -0.62 -1.25 4.33
CA LEU A 117 0.57 -0.42 4.14
C LEU A 117 0.39 0.47 2.91
N THR A 118 -0.37 1.56 3.03
CA THR A 118 -0.75 2.39 1.87
C THR A 118 0.43 3.08 1.20
N HIS A 119 1.52 3.35 1.93
CA HIS A 119 2.77 3.87 1.39
C HIS A 119 3.56 2.84 0.54
N GLN A 120 3.21 1.56 0.65
CA GLN A 120 3.80 0.48 -0.15
C GLN A 120 2.88 0.06 -1.31
N ILE A 121 1.91 0.89 -1.70
CA ILE A 121 1.04 0.64 -2.85
C ILE A 121 1.87 0.50 -4.13
N PHE A 122 1.57 -0.51 -4.94
CA PHE A 122 2.31 -0.80 -6.18
C PHE A 122 1.44 -1.53 -7.19
N THR A 123 1.87 -1.53 -8.46
CA THR A 123 1.12 -2.12 -9.56
C THR A 123 1.74 -3.46 -9.98
N VAL A 124 0.89 -4.45 -10.23
CA VAL A 124 1.30 -5.82 -10.61
C VAL A 124 0.58 -6.28 -11.86
N ASP A 125 1.18 -7.25 -12.56
CA ASP A 125 0.55 -7.93 -13.70
C ASP A 125 -0.67 -8.72 -13.22
N ALA A 126 -1.80 -8.61 -13.93
CA ALA A 126 -3.03 -9.33 -13.58
C ALA A 126 -2.87 -10.86 -13.56
N ASN A 127 -1.90 -11.42 -14.29
CA ASN A 127 -1.60 -12.85 -14.24
C ASN A 127 -1.03 -13.31 -12.89
N CYS A 128 -0.64 -12.39 -11.99
CA CYS A 128 -0.33 -12.75 -10.60
C CYS A 128 -1.57 -13.25 -9.83
N PHE A 129 -2.78 -13.00 -10.34
CA PHE A 129 -4.05 -13.44 -9.75
C PHE A 129 -4.67 -14.62 -10.47
N LYS A 130 -3.91 -15.29 -11.35
CA LYS A 130 -4.37 -16.47 -12.08
C LYS A 130 -3.56 -17.69 -11.68
N ASP A 131 -4.21 -18.84 -11.71
CA ASP A 131 -3.53 -20.13 -11.56
C ASP A 131 -2.81 -20.53 -12.85
N VAL A 132 -2.14 -21.69 -12.83
CA VAL A 132 -1.40 -22.24 -13.97
C VAL A 132 -2.29 -22.56 -15.18
N LYS A 133 -3.61 -22.65 -15.02
CA LYS A 133 -4.60 -22.88 -16.08
C LYS A 133 -5.14 -21.56 -16.64
N GLY A 134 -4.79 -20.42 -16.03
CA GLY A 134 -5.28 -19.11 -16.39
C GLY A 134 -6.60 -18.73 -15.72
N ASP A 135 -7.10 -19.55 -14.78
CA ASP A 135 -8.30 -19.24 -14.01
C ASP A 135 -7.97 -18.26 -12.88
N TRP A 136 -8.86 -17.32 -12.59
CA TRP A 136 -8.68 -16.42 -11.45
C TRP A 136 -8.64 -17.19 -10.14
N LEU A 137 -7.69 -16.82 -9.27
CA LEU A 137 -7.59 -17.33 -7.92
C LEU A 137 -8.87 -17.04 -7.12
N ASN A 138 -9.05 -17.78 -6.03
CA ASN A 138 -10.11 -17.50 -5.08
C ASN A 138 -9.69 -16.32 -4.18
N ARG A 139 -10.56 -15.32 -4.07
CA ARG A 139 -10.38 -14.28 -3.05
C ARG A 139 -10.49 -14.90 -1.66
N ILE A 140 -9.71 -14.40 -0.71
CA ILE A 140 -9.78 -14.82 0.69
C ILE A 140 -10.77 -13.97 1.49
N GLY A 141 -11.09 -12.76 1.01
CA GLY A 141 -12.01 -11.86 1.67
C GLY A 141 -12.26 -10.56 0.91
N GLN A 142 -12.92 -9.62 1.56
CA GLN A 142 -13.15 -8.26 1.07
C GLN A 142 -13.19 -7.26 2.22
N LEU A 143 -12.75 -6.03 1.94
CA LEU A 143 -12.86 -4.91 2.87
C LEU A 143 -14.31 -4.47 3.07
N ASP A 144 -14.61 -4.10 4.30
CA ASP A 144 -15.83 -3.40 4.64
C ASP A 144 -15.77 -1.93 4.17
N LYS A 145 -16.94 -1.27 4.10
CA LYS A 145 -17.04 0.08 3.53
C LYS A 145 -16.27 1.12 4.35
N SER A 146 -16.25 0.98 5.67
CA SER A 146 -15.48 1.84 6.60
C SER A 146 -13.99 1.80 6.27
N ASP A 147 -13.46 0.58 6.12
CA ASP A 147 -12.03 0.34 5.91
C ASP A 147 -11.60 0.90 4.55
N LYS A 148 -12.42 0.69 3.52
CA LYS A 148 -12.21 1.32 2.20
C LYS A 148 -12.09 2.83 2.31
N LYS A 149 -13.02 3.49 3.00
CA LYS A 149 -13.01 4.94 3.15
C LYS A 149 -11.77 5.42 3.90
N ALA A 150 -11.39 4.73 4.98
CA ALA A 150 -10.22 5.11 5.79
C ALA A 150 -8.89 4.93 5.04
N ILE A 151 -8.79 3.89 4.21
CA ILE A 151 -7.64 3.66 3.32
C ILE A 151 -7.59 4.71 2.22
N GLU A 152 -8.74 5.08 1.64
CA GLU A 152 -8.83 6.10 0.59
C GLU A 152 -8.33 7.47 1.08
N GLU A 153 -8.73 7.89 2.28
CA GLU A 153 -8.24 9.15 2.86
C GLU A 153 -6.73 9.15 3.09
N ARG A 154 -6.16 8.03 3.53
CA ARG A 154 -4.70 7.86 3.68
C ARG A 154 -3.96 7.93 2.35
N LEU A 155 -4.54 7.36 1.29
CA LEU A 155 -3.95 7.43 -0.05
C LEU A 155 -3.99 8.83 -0.62
N LYS A 156 -5.06 9.60 -0.38
CA LYS A 156 -5.13 11.01 -0.80
C LYS A 156 -4.02 11.83 -0.15
N TYR A 157 -3.76 11.61 1.13
CA TYR A 157 -2.65 12.24 1.85
C TYR A 157 -1.28 11.83 1.26
N PHE A 158 -1.04 10.53 1.10
CA PHE A 158 0.24 10.01 0.60
C PHE A 158 0.62 10.50 -0.79
N LEU A 159 -0.37 10.52 -1.68
CA LEU A 159 -0.17 10.87 -3.08
C LEU A 159 -0.24 12.37 -3.31
N ASP A 160 -0.35 13.16 -2.24
CA ASP A 160 -0.47 14.61 -2.30
C ASP A 160 -1.62 15.07 -3.22
N ILE A 161 -2.73 14.30 -3.21
CA ILE A 161 -3.91 14.55 -4.07
C ILE A 161 -4.83 15.60 -3.42
N GLN A 162 -4.63 15.92 -2.15
CA GLN A 162 -5.26 17.09 -1.55
C GLN A 162 -4.53 18.33 -2.06
N GLU A 163 -5.26 19.34 -2.56
CA GLU A 163 -4.66 20.60 -3.05
C GLU A 163 -3.78 21.32 -2.00
N ASN A 164 -3.88 20.91 -0.72
CA ASN A 164 -2.87 21.07 0.32
C ASN A 164 -3.04 19.95 1.36
N PRO A 165 -2.11 19.00 1.53
CA PRO A 165 -2.15 18.06 2.64
C PRO A 165 -1.93 18.84 3.93
N SER A 166 -2.95 18.98 4.77
CA SER A 166 -2.76 19.70 6.03
C SER A 166 -1.99 18.83 7.02
N ASP A 167 -1.00 19.43 7.69
CA ASP A 167 -0.25 18.77 8.77
C ASP A 167 -1.17 18.33 9.92
N ASP A 168 -2.34 18.97 10.08
CA ASP A 168 -3.42 18.55 10.99
C ASP A 168 -3.85 17.10 10.77
N TRP A 169 -3.84 16.61 9.52
CA TRP A 169 -4.22 15.22 9.25
C TRP A 169 -3.17 14.26 9.82
N PHE A 170 -1.87 14.59 9.70
CA PHE A 170 -0.79 13.80 10.28
C PHE A 170 -0.98 13.71 11.80
N ILE A 171 -1.18 14.84 12.47
CA ILE A 171 -1.37 14.89 13.92
C ILE A 171 -2.55 13.99 14.35
N LYS A 172 -3.70 14.10 13.67
CA LYS A 172 -4.93 13.35 13.99
C LYS A 172 -4.88 11.85 13.69
N ASN A 173 -3.96 11.40 12.84
CA ASN A 173 -3.91 10.01 12.36
C ASN A 173 -2.63 9.27 12.78
N THR A 174 -1.75 9.92 13.54
CA THR A 174 -0.50 9.37 14.05
C THR A 174 -0.65 9.00 15.53
N SER A 175 0.04 7.97 15.99
CA SER A 175 0.09 7.69 17.42
C SER A 175 0.90 8.74 18.19
N LEU A 176 0.56 8.99 19.45
CA LEU A 176 1.29 9.96 20.28
C LEU A 176 2.77 9.60 20.44
N GLU A 177 3.11 8.31 20.44
CA GLU A 177 4.50 7.85 20.47
C GLU A 177 5.30 8.39 19.28
N ILE A 178 4.78 8.21 18.06
CA ILE A 178 5.43 8.71 16.85
C ILE A 178 5.40 10.24 16.80
N LEU A 179 4.29 10.85 17.23
CA LEU A 179 4.16 12.31 17.30
C LEU A 179 5.26 12.91 18.19
N ARG A 180 5.57 12.28 19.34
CA ARG A 180 6.66 12.70 20.23
C ARG A 180 8.04 12.59 19.59
N GLU A 181 8.28 11.54 18.80
CA GLU A 181 9.58 11.35 18.12
C GLU A 181 9.83 12.43 17.04
N VAL A 182 8.78 12.93 16.40
CA VAL A 182 8.89 13.89 15.30
C VAL A 182 8.51 15.32 15.68
N PHE A 183 8.09 15.56 16.93
CA PHE A 183 7.53 16.83 17.39
C PHE A 183 8.45 18.03 17.09
N ASP A 184 9.73 17.90 17.41
CA ASP A 184 10.72 18.97 17.19
C ASP A 184 10.97 19.25 15.69
N ASN A 185 10.56 18.35 14.80
CA ASN A 185 10.65 18.51 13.35
C ASN A 185 9.38 19.11 12.73
N LEU A 186 8.30 19.29 13.50
CA LEU A 186 7.08 19.94 13.03
C LEU A 186 7.27 21.46 12.93
N SER A 187 6.47 22.11 12.08
CA SER A 187 6.39 23.59 12.09
C SER A 187 5.85 24.09 13.44
N VAL A 188 6.18 25.33 13.81
CA VAL A 188 5.74 25.93 15.10
C VAL A 188 4.23 25.89 15.25
N ASP A 189 3.48 26.18 14.19
CA ASP A 189 2.01 26.16 14.20
C ASP A 189 1.48 24.74 14.49
N ASN A 190 2.12 23.71 13.94
CA ASN A 190 1.75 22.31 14.14
C ASN A 190 2.15 21.78 15.52
N GLN A 191 3.23 22.30 16.10
CA GLN A 191 3.63 21.97 17.47
C GLN A 191 2.56 22.39 18.48
N TYR A 192 1.92 23.55 18.28
CA TYR A 192 0.80 23.98 19.13
C TYR A 192 -0.42 23.06 19.02
N SER A 193 -0.81 22.67 17.81
CA SER A 193 -1.91 21.71 17.61
C SER A 193 -1.62 20.35 18.25
N ALA A 194 -0.39 19.83 18.08
CA ALA A 194 0.05 18.59 18.69
C ALA A 194 0.10 18.65 20.23
N LEU A 195 0.41 19.82 20.82
CA LEU A 195 0.41 20.03 22.27
C LEU A 195 -0.99 19.91 22.88
N VAL A 196 -2.04 20.35 22.17
CA VAL A 196 -3.43 20.18 22.64
C VAL A 196 -3.77 18.70 22.76
N ASP A 197 -3.46 17.91 21.73
CA ASP A 197 -3.69 16.46 21.74
C ASP A 197 -2.84 15.74 22.82
N PHE A 198 -1.64 16.24 23.13
CA PHE A 198 -0.83 15.71 24.24
C PHE A 198 -1.41 16.02 25.62
N ILE A 199 -2.04 17.18 25.81
CA ILE A 199 -2.61 17.60 27.10
C ILE A 199 -3.90 16.84 27.37
N ASP A 200 -4.75 16.65 26.36
CA ASP A 200 -6.01 15.92 26.50
C ASP A 200 -5.81 14.43 26.88
N ASP A 201 -4.68 13.83 26.49
CA ASP A 201 -4.33 12.44 26.85
C ASP A 201 -3.74 12.30 28.27
N VAL A 202 -3.40 13.42 28.94
CA VAL A 202 -2.87 13.46 30.32
C VAL A 202 -3.99 13.64 31.37
N GLU A 203 -5.19 14.03 30.97
CA GLU A 203 -6.33 14.27 31.88
C GLU A 203 -7.20 13.03 32.21
N PHE A 204 -6.69 11.80 32.02
CA PHE A 204 -7.37 10.56 32.44
C PHE A 204 -6.49 9.57 33.23
#